data_AF-A0A3P6TIQ2-F1
#
_entry.id   AF-A0A3P6TIQ2-F1
#
_cell.length_a   1.000
_cell.length_b   1.000
_cell.length_c   1.000
_cell.angle_alpha   90.00
_cell.angle_beta   90.00
_cell.angle_gamma   90.00
#
_symmetry.space_group_name_H-M   'P 1'
#
loop_
_entity.id
_entity.type
_entity.pdbx_description
1 polymer ?
#
loop_
_entity_poly.entity_id
_entity_poly.type
_entity_poly.pdbx_seq_one_letter_code
_entity_poly.pdbx_strand_id
1 'polypeptide(L)'
;MFYAPRSQMNFLQLLHHRAEQSVTVMCRKSVVYYDNANKNYNSAADLLLSNGDVINSYQHRRVRGESGTSYFEIKVKDGCADRSENGGTATFDLMAKNTEYLPVLDMKMFDFGDESQLLGYYVDAVCFS
;
A
#
# COMPACT_ATOMS: atom_id res chain seq x y z
N MET A 1 -3.18 18.66 6.42
CA MET A 1 -2.60 17.72 5.44
C MET A 1 -2.72 18.40 4.09
N PHE A 2 -1.63 18.97 3.58
CA PHE A 2 -1.66 19.75 2.34
C PHE A 2 -1.55 18.79 1.16
N TYR A 3 -2.69 18.38 0.61
CA TYR A 3 -2.72 17.68 -0.67
C TYR A 3 -2.42 18.68 -1.79
N ALA A 4 -1.56 18.31 -2.75
CA ALA A 4 -1.39 19.12 -3.94
C ALA A 4 -2.75 19.28 -4.66
N PRO A 5 -3.06 20.44 -5.25
CA PRO A 5 -4.29 20.61 -6.01
C PRO A 5 -4.41 19.55 -7.10
N ARG A 6 -5.63 19.01 -7.31
CA ARG A 6 -5.89 17.96 -8.29
C ARG A 6 -5.36 18.31 -9.69
N SER A 7 -5.45 19.57 -10.10
CA SER A 7 -4.89 20.04 -11.37
C SER A 7 -3.38 19.81 -11.48
N GLN A 8 -2.61 20.11 -10.42
CA GLN A 8 -1.16 19.91 -10.41
C GLN A 8 -0.79 18.42 -10.44
N MET A 9 -1.54 17.58 -9.72
CA MET A 9 -1.36 16.13 -9.76
C MET A 9 -1.61 15.55 -11.16
N ASN A 10 -2.65 16.01 -11.85
CA ASN A 10 -2.93 15.59 -13.22
C ASN A 10 -1.76 15.95 -14.16
N PHE A 11 -1.14 17.13 -14.03
CA PHE A 11 0.03 17.47 -14.83
C PHE A 11 1.22 16.54 -14.55
N LEU A 12 1.49 16.21 -13.29
CA LEU A 12 2.54 15.25 -12.93
C LEU A 12 2.27 13.86 -13.53
N GLN A 13 1.03 13.39 -13.46
CA GLN A 13 0.63 12.10 -14.03
C GLN A 13 0.75 12.10 -15.56
N LEU A 14 0.32 13.16 -16.25
CA LEU A 14 0.39 13.25 -17.72
C LEU A 14 1.82 13.41 -18.27
N LEU A 15 2.72 14.05 -17.52
CA LEU A 15 4.07 14.40 -17.99
C LEU A 15 5.17 13.39 -17.61
N HIS A 16 4.83 12.36 -16.83
CA HIS A 16 5.77 11.32 -16.38
C HIS A 16 5.26 9.93 -16.72
N HIS A 17 6.17 8.96 -16.69
CA HIS A 17 5.89 7.58 -17.11
C HIS A 17 6.11 6.57 -15.98
N ARG A 18 6.50 7.05 -14.80
CA ARG A 18 6.66 6.25 -13.59
C ARG A 18 6.27 7.07 -12.37
N ALA A 19 5.59 6.42 -11.43
CA ALA A 19 5.28 6.94 -10.11
C ALA A 19 5.70 5.93 -9.04
N GLU A 20 6.22 6.41 -7.92
CA GLU A 20 6.65 5.61 -6.78
C GLU A 20 6.16 6.22 -5.48
N GLN A 21 5.76 5.37 -4.54
CA GLN A 21 5.32 5.80 -3.21
C GLN A 21 5.51 4.66 -2.22
N SER A 22 5.81 5.00 -0.97
CA SER A 22 5.87 4.01 0.12
C SER A 22 4.79 4.29 1.15
N VAL A 23 4.20 3.23 1.69
CA VAL A 23 3.28 3.28 2.83
C VAL A 23 3.82 2.38 3.92
N THR A 24 4.03 2.93 5.11
CA THR A 24 4.50 2.18 6.28
C THR A 24 3.38 2.09 7.31
N VAL A 25 3.08 0.89 7.75
CA VAL A 25 2.15 0.61 8.84
C VAL A 25 2.93 0.19 10.08
N MET A 26 2.62 0.81 11.20
CA MET A 26 3.05 0.40 12.54
C MET A 26 1.93 -0.45 13.15
N CYS A 27 2.30 -1.60 13.69
CA CYS A 27 1.35 -2.56 14.24
C CYS A 27 1.78 -2.98 15.66
N ARG A 28 0.82 -3.24 16.54
CA ARG A 28 1.00 -3.97 17.79
C ARG A 28 -0.25 -4.79 18.06
N LYS A 29 -0.06 -6.07 18.39
CA LYS A 29 -1.13 -7.08 18.50
C LYS A 29 -2.03 -7.21 17.26
N SER A 30 -1.55 -6.79 16.10
CA SER A 30 -2.31 -6.77 14.85
C SER A 30 -1.43 -7.25 13.70
N VAL A 31 -2.06 -7.92 12.73
CA VAL A 31 -1.47 -8.38 11.48
C VAL A 31 -1.87 -7.48 10.31
N VAL A 32 -0.91 -7.17 9.45
CA VAL A 32 -1.11 -6.24 8.32
C VAL A 32 -1.01 -6.92 6.95
N TYR A 33 -0.31 -8.06 6.86
CA TYR A 33 -0.05 -8.74 5.59
C TYR A 33 -0.16 -10.26 5.71
N TYR A 34 0.91 -10.97 6.07
CA TYR A 34 0.86 -12.42 6.26
C TYR A 34 0.44 -12.75 7.70
N ASP A 35 -0.59 -13.56 7.90
CA ASP A 35 -0.97 -14.02 9.24
C ASP A 35 -0.28 -15.35 9.56
N ASN A 36 0.69 -15.30 10.46
CA ASN A 36 1.48 -16.46 10.83
C ASN A 36 0.69 -17.49 11.66
N ALA A 37 -0.37 -17.08 12.36
CA ALA A 37 -1.24 -17.98 13.09
C ALA A 37 -2.18 -18.73 12.14
N ASN A 38 -2.77 -18.00 11.18
CA ASN A 38 -3.72 -18.56 10.22
C ASN A 38 -3.09 -19.08 8.92
N LYS A 39 -1.76 -18.90 8.75
CA LYS A 39 -0.96 -19.31 7.60
C LYS A 39 -1.50 -18.85 6.24
N ASN A 40 -2.00 -17.61 6.16
CA ASN A 40 -2.60 -17.05 4.94
C ASN A 40 -2.36 -15.53 4.81
N TYR A 41 -2.87 -14.94 3.74
CA TYR A 41 -2.77 -13.50 3.44
C TYR A 41 -4.13 -12.78 3.51
N ASN A 42 -5.11 -13.34 4.23
CA ASN A 42 -6.44 -12.73 4.33
C ASN A 42 -6.41 -11.38 5.07
N SER A 43 -5.33 -11.10 5.80
CA SER A 43 -5.11 -9.82 6.47
C SER A 43 -4.41 -8.78 5.59
N ALA A 44 -3.99 -9.14 4.37
CA ALA A 44 -3.32 -8.24 3.46
C ALA A 44 -4.20 -7.04 3.13
N ALA A 45 -3.70 -5.84 3.41
CA ALA A 45 -4.43 -4.60 3.27
C ALA A 45 -4.92 -4.34 1.83
N ASP A 46 -6.06 -3.65 1.73
CA ASP A 46 -6.56 -3.07 0.48
C ASP A 46 -6.15 -1.60 0.39
N LEU A 47 -5.76 -1.16 -0.80
CA LEU A 47 -5.35 0.22 -1.08
C LEU A 47 -6.28 0.84 -2.11
N LEU A 48 -6.79 2.03 -1.81
CA LEU A 48 -7.50 2.88 -2.77
C LEU A 48 -6.50 3.76 -3.51
N LEU A 49 -6.50 3.66 -4.82
CA LEU A 49 -5.57 4.33 -5.72
C LEU A 49 -6.17 5.61 -6.31
N SER A 50 -5.33 6.50 -6.86
CA SER A 50 -5.76 7.81 -7.35
C SER A 50 -6.73 7.74 -8.55
N ASN A 51 -6.73 6.63 -9.28
CA ASN A 51 -7.65 6.36 -10.38
C ASN A 51 -8.99 5.75 -9.92
N GLY A 52 -9.16 5.51 -8.61
CA GLY A 52 -10.37 4.92 -8.02
C GLY A 52 -10.33 3.40 -7.88
N ASP A 53 -9.28 2.74 -8.37
CA ASP A 53 -9.16 1.29 -8.20
C ASP A 53 -8.85 0.92 -6.75
N VAL A 54 -9.43 -0.19 -6.30
CA VAL A 54 -9.12 -0.82 -5.02
C VAL A 54 -8.33 -2.08 -5.29
N ILE A 55 -7.11 -2.16 -4.76
CA ILE A 55 -6.23 -3.31 -4.94
C ILE A 55 -5.87 -3.95 -3.61
N ASN A 56 -5.88 -5.27 -3.57
CA ASN A 56 -5.33 -6.03 -2.45
C ASN A 56 -3.79 -6.14 -2.56
N SER A 57 -3.08 -5.81 -1.49
CA SER A 57 -1.61 -5.75 -1.44
C SER A 57 -0.89 -7.09 -1.65
N TYR A 58 -1.55 -8.22 -1.43
CA TYR A 58 -1.02 -9.55 -1.75
C TYR A 58 -1.44 -9.99 -3.15
N GLN A 59 -2.75 -9.96 -3.46
CA GLN A 59 -3.27 -10.49 -4.73
C GLN A 59 -2.77 -9.69 -5.94
N HIS A 60 -2.64 -8.36 -5.79
CA HIS A 60 -2.22 -7.45 -6.85
C HIS A 60 -0.76 -6.99 -6.69
N ARG A 61 0.06 -7.80 -5.99
CA ARG A 61 1.48 -7.49 -5.77
C ARG A 61 2.26 -7.26 -7.07
N ARG A 62 1.83 -7.87 -8.18
CA ARG A 62 2.42 -7.67 -9.50
C ARG A 62 1.33 -7.74 -10.56
N VAL A 63 0.98 -6.59 -11.14
CA VAL A 63 -0.03 -6.52 -12.20
C VAL A 63 0.65 -6.35 -13.55
N ARG A 64 0.35 -7.26 -14.47
CA ARG A 64 0.96 -7.35 -15.80
C ARG A 64 -0.05 -6.98 -16.89
N GLY A 65 0.43 -6.29 -17.92
CA GLY A 65 -0.34 -6.04 -19.13
C GLY A 65 -0.28 -7.21 -20.11
N GLU A 66 -0.92 -7.06 -21.27
CA GLU A 66 -0.98 -8.08 -22.33
C GLU A 66 0.40 -8.53 -22.82
N SER A 67 1.38 -7.62 -22.83
CA SER A 67 2.77 -7.93 -23.19
C SER A 67 3.54 -8.73 -22.13
N GLY A 68 2.92 -9.06 -20.99
CA GLY A 68 3.55 -9.70 -19.83
C GLY A 68 4.42 -8.78 -18.98
N THR A 69 4.60 -7.52 -19.40
CA THR A 69 5.36 -6.52 -18.65
C THR A 69 4.54 -6.03 -17.45
N SER A 70 5.18 -5.94 -16.28
CA SER A 70 4.54 -5.35 -15.10
C SER A 70 4.36 -3.85 -15.30
N TYR A 71 3.15 -3.36 -15.09
CA TYR A 71 2.84 -1.93 -15.04
C TYR A 71 2.58 -1.45 -13.62
N PHE A 72 2.40 -2.35 -12.66
CA PHE A 72 2.28 -2.03 -11.25
C PHE A 72 2.94 -3.13 -10.41
N GLU A 73 3.69 -2.75 -9.38
CA GLU A 73 4.40 -3.66 -8.48
C GLU A 73 4.34 -3.15 -7.04
N ILE A 74 4.19 -4.08 -6.09
CA ILE A 74 4.28 -3.83 -4.66
C ILE A 74 5.39 -4.71 -4.08
N LYS A 75 6.39 -4.08 -3.45
CA LYS A 75 7.35 -4.78 -2.60
C LYS A 75 6.89 -4.66 -1.16
N VAL A 76 6.90 -5.79 -0.45
CA VAL A 76 6.41 -5.85 0.93
C VAL A 76 7.55 -6.27 1.83
N LYS A 77 7.83 -5.48 2.86
CA LYS A 77 8.67 -5.84 3.99
C LYS A 77 7.77 -5.97 5.21
N ASP A 78 7.45 -7.20 5.60
CA ASP A 78 6.46 -7.49 6.64
C ASP A 78 7.13 -7.83 7.98
N GLY A 79 6.98 -6.95 8.96
CA GLY A 79 7.33 -7.18 10.37
C GLY A 79 6.10 -7.30 11.28
N CYS A 80 4.91 -7.46 10.70
CA CYS A 80 3.62 -7.53 11.40
C CYS A 80 2.98 -8.92 11.27
N ALA A 81 3.76 -9.96 10.97
CA ALA A 81 3.19 -11.27 10.69
C ALA A 81 2.59 -11.97 11.92
N ASP A 82 3.04 -11.56 13.11
CA ASP A 82 2.58 -12.05 14.40
C ASP A 82 1.90 -10.92 15.18
N ARG A 83 0.88 -11.25 15.99
CA ARG A 83 0.19 -10.30 16.90
C ARG A 83 1.05 -9.98 18.13
N SER A 84 2.27 -9.49 17.90
CA SER A 84 3.30 -9.24 18.91
C SER A 84 2.95 -8.06 19.82
N GLU A 85 3.20 -8.23 21.13
CA GLU A 85 3.16 -7.17 22.14
C GLU A 85 4.25 -6.10 21.91
N ASN A 86 5.41 -6.48 21.34
CA ASN A 86 6.52 -5.55 21.12
C ASN A 86 6.28 -4.61 19.92
N GLY A 87 5.22 -4.88 19.15
CA GLY A 87 4.93 -4.20 17.90
C GLY A 87 5.88 -4.55 16.76
N GLY A 88 5.63 -3.94 15.61
CA GLY A 88 6.35 -4.16 14.37
C GLY A 88 5.97 -3.14 13.31
N THR A 89 6.58 -3.29 12.13
CA THR A 89 6.32 -2.42 10.98
C THR A 89 6.19 -3.23 9.70
N ALA A 90 5.18 -2.93 8.90
CA ALA A 90 5.04 -3.43 7.53
C ALA A 90 5.19 -2.27 6.54
N THR A 91 6.04 -2.42 5.53
CA THR A 91 6.22 -1.40 4.48
C THR A 91 5.80 -1.94 3.13
N PHE A 92 5.04 -1.12 2.40
CA PHE A 92 4.57 -1.37 1.04
C PHE A 92 5.22 -0.33 0.13
N ASP A 93 6.16 -0.75 -0.71
CA ASP A 93 6.77 0.11 -1.73
C ASP A 93 6.05 -0.14 -3.05
N LEU A 94 5.33 0.87 -3.52
CA LEU A 94 4.53 0.85 -4.74
C LEU A 94 5.33 1.47 -5.89
N MET A 95 5.30 0.82 -7.05
CA MET A 95 5.80 1.37 -8.31
C MET A 95 4.78 1.15 -9.41
N ALA A 96 4.42 2.22 -10.13
CA ALA A 96 3.47 2.20 -11.22
C ALA A 96 4.07 2.83 -12.49
N LYS A 97 3.91 2.17 -13.64
CA LYS A 97 4.21 2.74 -14.98
C LYS A 97 3.04 3.52 -15.56
N ASN A 98 1.82 3.18 -15.17
CA ASN A 98 0.70 4.09 -15.34
C ASN A 98 0.64 4.96 -14.08
N THR A 99 0.98 6.24 -14.23
CA THR A 99 1.11 7.20 -13.12
C THR A 99 -0.23 7.54 -12.47
N GLU A 100 -1.36 7.29 -13.14
CA GLU A 100 -2.71 7.55 -12.61
C GLU A 100 -3.08 6.68 -11.39
N TYR A 101 -2.37 5.56 -11.18
CA TYR A 101 -2.57 4.69 -10.02
C TYR A 101 -2.10 5.35 -8.70
N LEU A 102 -1.11 6.24 -8.73
CA LEU A 102 -0.57 6.88 -7.53
C LEU A 102 -0.91 8.38 -7.53
N PRO A 103 -1.09 9.00 -6.35
CA PRO A 103 -0.84 8.49 -5.00
C PRO A 103 -1.91 7.53 -4.47
N VAL A 104 -1.56 6.79 -3.40
CA VAL A 104 -2.51 6.09 -2.53
C VAL A 104 -3.38 7.12 -1.82
N LEU A 105 -4.70 6.94 -1.91
CA LEU A 105 -5.70 7.81 -1.31
C LEU A 105 -6.15 7.30 0.06
N ASP A 106 -6.30 5.98 0.19
CA ASP A 106 -6.77 5.34 1.43
C ASP A 106 -6.21 3.91 1.57
N MET A 107 -6.21 3.39 2.79
CA MET A 107 -5.73 2.06 3.14
C MET A 107 -6.68 1.40 4.14
N LYS A 108 -7.18 0.22 3.78
CA LYS A 108 -8.03 -0.61 4.64
C LYS A 108 -7.24 -1.80 5.18
N MET A 109 -7.12 -1.87 6.49
CA MET A 109 -6.57 -3.02 7.22
C MET A 109 -7.71 -3.93 7.71
N PHE A 110 -7.40 -5.20 7.98
CA PHE A 110 -8.41 -6.21 8.32
C PHE A 110 -8.36 -6.69 9.77
N ASP A 111 -7.17 -6.78 10.38
CA ASP A 111 -7.00 -7.27 11.76
C ASP A 111 -7.06 -6.11 12.77
N PHE A 112 -8.26 -5.55 12.97
CA PHE A 112 -8.50 -4.48 13.94
C PHE A 112 -9.83 -4.68 14.68
N GLY A 113 -9.97 -4.06 15.86
CA GLY A 113 -11.22 -4.02 16.64
C GLY A 113 -11.10 -4.49 18.09
N ASP A 114 -9.99 -5.14 18.46
CA ASP A 114 -9.69 -5.48 19.85
C ASP A 114 -9.10 -4.26 20.60
N GLU A 115 -9.45 -4.08 21.87
CA GLU A 115 -9.01 -2.93 22.68
C GLU A 115 -7.48 -2.84 22.85
N SER A 116 -6.79 -3.98 22.72
CA SER A 116 -5.35 -4.05 22.87
C SER A 116 -4.57 -3.83 21.58
N GLN A 117 -5.26 -3.76 20.44
CA GLN A 117 -4.65 -3.52 19.13
C GLN A 117 -4.30 -2.05 18.96
N LEU A 118 -3.08 -1.79 18.49
CA LEU A 118 -2.65 -0.46 18.09
C LEU A 118 -2.15 -0.51 16.66
N LEU A 119 -2.71 0.38 15.84
CA LEU A 119 -2.39 0.55 14.45
C LEU A 119 -2.08 2.03 14.18
N GLY A 120 -1.04 2.26 13.39
CA GLY A 120 -0.70 3.57 12.88
C GLY A 120 -0.12 3.44 11.50
N TYR A 121 -0.09 4.53 10.74
CA TYR A 121 0.45 4.51 9.39
C TYR A 121 1.15 5.83 9.07
N TYR A 122 2.09 5.75 8.14
CA TYR A 122 2.78 6.86 7.52
C TYR A 122 2.74 6.66 6.00
N VAL A 123 2.40 7.72 5.28
CA VAL A 123 2.32 7.72 3.82
C VAL A 123 3.39 8.68 3.31
N ASP A 124 4.34 8.14 2.56
CA ASP A 124 5.42 8.93 1.98
C ASP A 124 4.89 9.77 0.82
N ALA A 125 5.66 10.80 0.46
CA ALA A 125 5.40 11.57 -0.75
C ALA A 125 5.44 10.65 -1.98
N VAL A 126 4.55 10.90 -2.94
CA VAL A 126 4.62 10.28 -4.26
C VAL A 126 5.69 10.98 -5.10
N CYS A 127 6.53 10.19 -5.76
CA CYS A 127 7.59 10.65 -6.65
C CYS A 127 7.24 10.30 -8.11
N PHE A 128 7.44 11.24 -9.04
CA PHE A 128 7.20 11.02 -10.48
C PHE A 128 8.52 11.16 -11.27
N SER A 129 8.72 10.32 -12.29
CA SER A 129 9.90 10.32 -13.18
C SER A 129 9.57 9.89 -14.61
#